data_AF-A0A4P7ND29-F1
#
_entry.id   AF-A0A4P7ND29-F1
#
_cell.length_a   1.000
_cell.length_b   1.000
_cell.length_c   1.000
_cell.angle_alpha   90.00
_cell.angle_beta   90.00
_cell.angle_gamma   90.00
#
_symmetry.space_group_name_H-M   'P 1'
#
loop_
_entity.id
_entity.type
_entity.pdbx_description
1 polymer ?
#
loop_
_entity_poly.entity_id
_entity_poly.type
_entity_poly.pdbx_seq_one_letter_code
_entity_poly.pdbx_strand_id
1 'polypeptide(L)'
;MVGAENTPWLGRSHFWIGAGCQLLESILQALAPFTLRFLISYVRDAHAFRQGTGPAPSASRAAGIVMAITKMQIAQSVASSHFHYRRRLMGAQARSVLCAMSLEKSLNMSSRARMEWPNGLITSLVSTDVLRIEQSCGTLHLVWASAIAILLTVTLLLVNLGYGALAGVAVLVLGQVASTRVVGLTARRSAKMTPLTDHRTGLTSEILSGIRFDKCFIWEPDICCD
;
A
#
# COMPACT_ATOMS: atom_id res chain seq x y z
N MET A 1 -6.57 29.98 0.41
CA MET A 1 -6.66 29.66 -1.03
C MET A 1 -5.66 30.50 -1.84
N VAL A 2 -4.36 30.36 -1.55
CA VAL A 2 -3.30 31.00 -2.36
C VAL A 2 -2.29 29.90 -2.65
N GLY A 3 -2.23 29.41 -3.89
CA GLY A 3 -1.20 28.47 -4.35
C GLY A 3 -1.65 27.30 -5.22
N ALA A 4 -2.96 27.09 -5.45
CA ALA A 4 -3.44 25.95 -6.23
C ALA A 4 -3.36 26.14 -7.76
N GLU A 5 -3.09 27.35 -8.25
CA GLU A 5 -3.31 27.68 -9.68
C GLU A 5 -2.09 27.41 -10.60
N ASN A 6 -0.88 27.19 -10.09
CA ASN A 6 0.33 27.31 -10.95
C ASN A 6 1.24 26.09 -11.11
N THR A 7 0.85 24.86 -10.74
CA THR A 7 1.76 23.70 -11.00
C THR A 7 1.10 22.38 -11.45
N PRO A 8 0.27 22.37 -12.51
CA PRO A 8 -0.20 21.10 -13.10
C PRO A 8 0.95 20.20 -13.60
N TRP A 9 2.14 20.76 -13.80
CA TRP A 9 3.38 20.06 -14.18
C TRP A 9 4.13 19.38 -13.02
N LEU A 10 3.97 19.81 -11.75
CA LEU A 10 4.67 19.15 -10.64
C LEU A 10 4.10 17.76 -10.37
N GLY A 11 2.78 17.60 -10.32
CA GLY A 11 2.17 16.29 -10.04
C GLY A 11 2.60 15.19 -11.02
N ARG A 12 2.74 15.54 -12.31
CA ARG A 12 3.14 14.59 -13.36
C ARG A 12 4.57 14.11 -13.19
N SER A 13 5.52 15.00 -12.90
CA SER A 13 6.92 14.61 -12.71
C SER A 13 7.09 13.76 -11.45
N HIS A 14 6.39 14.08 -10.37
CA HIS A 14 6.39 13.29 -9.13
C HIS A 14 5.85 11.86 -9.34
N PHE A 15 4.79 11.72 -10.15
CA PHE A 15 4.20 10.44 -10.53
C PHE A 15 5.17 9.57 -11.35
N TRP A 16 5.76 10.13 -12.40
CA TRP A 16 6.69 9.37 -13.26
C TRP A 16 8.01 9.02 -12.57
N ILE A 17 8.52 9.88 -11.69
CA ILE A 17 9.70 9.53 -10.87
C ILE A 17 9.35 8.39 -9.90
N GLY A 18 8.15 8.42 -9.30
CA GLY A 18 7.65 7.31 -8.48
C GLY A 18 7.58 5.99 -9.26
N ALA A 19 7.06 6.02 -10.49
CA ALA A 19 7.04 4.88 -11.41
C ALA A 19 8.44 4.31 -11.68
N GLY A 20 9.41 5.18 -12.00
CA GLY A 20 10.79 4.76 -12.25
C GLY A 20 11.45 4.12 -11.03
N CYS A 21 11.26 4.70 -9.84
CA CYS A 21 11.80 4.13 -8.60
C CYS A 21 11.18 2.78 -8.26
N GLN A 22 9.87 2.61 -8.48
CA GLN A 22 9.20 1.33 -8.27
C GLN A 22 9.73 0.25 -9.20
N LEU A 23 9.88 0.56 -10.50
CA LEU A 23 10.45 -0.38 -11.46
C LEU A 23 11.87 -0.79 -11.07
N LEU A 24 12.72 0.19 -10.73
CA LEU A 24 14.10 -0.07 -10.34
C LEU A 24 14.16 -0.99 -9.12
N GLU A 25 13.35 -0.70 -8.09
CA GLU A 25 13.23 -1.53 -6.89
C GLU A 25 12.80 -2.96 -7.23
N SER A 26 11.76 -3.12 -8.04
CA SER A 26 11.22 -4.42 -8.41
C SER A 26 12.20 -5.24 -9.28
N ILE A 27 12.95 -4.59 -10.18
CA ILE A 27 13.99 -5.26 -10.99
C ILE A 27 15.14 -5.71 -10.09
N LEU A 28 15.63 -4.85 -9.20
CA LEU A 28 16.72 -5.20 -8.28
C LEU A 28 16.29 -6.34 -7.34
N GLN A 29 15.05 -6.32 -6.86
CA GLN A 29 14.51 -7.41 -6.05
C GLN A 29 14.46 -8.73 -6.82
N ALA A 30 14.03 -8.72 -8.08
CA ALA A 30 14.01 -9.92 -8.93
C ALA A 30 15.42 -10.47 -9.22
N LEU A 31 16.44 -9.60 -9.26
CA LEU A 31 17.84 -9.96 -9.47
C LEU A 31 18.57 -10.41 -8.19
N ALA A 32 18.01 -10.17 -7.00
CA ALA A 32 18.62 -10.57 -5.72
C ALA A 32 19.04 -12.05 -5.64
N PRO A 33 18.22 -13.05 -6.04
CA PRO A 33 18.65 -14.45 -6.02
C PRO A 33 19.79 -14.76 -7.02
N PHE A 34 19.98 -13.95 -8.06
CA PHE A 34 21.10 -14.14 -8.99
C PHE A 34 22.42 -13.73 -8.40
N THR A 35 22.45 -12.67 -7.60
CA THR A 35 23.69 -12.25 -6.95
C THR A 35 24.17 -13.27 -5.92
N LEU A 36 23.25 -13.96 -5.27
CA LEU A 36 23.56 -15.10 -4.39
C LEU A 36 24.27 -16.24 -5.14
N ARG A 37 23.99 -16.46 -6.43
CA ARG A 37 24.66 -17.51 -7.21
C ARG A 37 26.16 -17.25 -7.37
N PHE A 38 26.57 -16.00 -7.52
CA PHE A 38 28.00 -15.65 -7.57
C PHE A 38 28.68 -15.97 -6.25
N LEU A 39 28.01 -15.69 -5.12
CA LEU A 39 28.52 -16.06 -3.80
C LEU A 39 28.62 -17.58 -3.64
N ILE A 40 27.60 -18.34 -4.07
CA ILE A 40 27.64 -19.80 -4.05
C ILE A 40 28.77 -20.36 -4.91
N SER A 41 29.02 -19.77 -6.09
CA SER A 41 30.13 -20.19 -6.95
C SER A 41 31.48 -19.98 -6.27
N TYR A 42 31.66 -18.84 -5.58
CA TYR A 42 32.87 -18.57 -4.83
C TYR A 42 33.06 -19.54 -3.65
N VAL A 43 31.99 -19.81 -2.89
CA VAL A 43 32.03 -20.77 -1.78
C VAL A 43 32.36 -22.17 -2.27
N ARG A 44 31.85 -22.56 -3.45
CA ARG A 44 32.17 -23.84 -4.08
C ARG A 44 33.65 -23.94 -4.45
N ASP A 45 34.22 -22.89 -5.08
CA ASP A 45 35.65 -22.82 -5.42
C ASP A 45 36.52 -22.90 -4.15
N ALA A 46 36.13 -22.19 -3.08
CA ALA A 46 36.83 -22.23 -1.80
C ALA A 46 36.78 -23.60 -1.11
N HIS A 47 35.64 -24.30 -1.22
CA HIS A 47 35.51 -25.65 -0.71
C HIS A 47 36.37 -26.65 -1.49
N ALA A 48 36.44 -26.53 -2.82
CA ALA A 48 37.30 -27.37 -3.66
C ALA A 48 38.79 -27.19 -3.32
N PHE A 49 39.24 -25.95 -3.10
CA PHE A 49 40.61 -25.68 -2.63
C PHE A 49 40.89 -26.33 -1.27
N ARG A 50 39.94 -26.26 -0.33
CA ARG A 50 40.08 -26.89 0.99
C ARG A 50 40.18 -28.42 0.93
N GLN A 51 39.57 -29.04 -0.09
CA GLN A 51 39.68 -30.47 -0.37
C GLN A 51 40.90 -30.82 -1.24
N GLY A 52 41.75 -29.85 -1.59
CA GLY A 52 42.96 -30.06 -2.40
C GLY A 52 42.70 -30.33 -3.88
N THR A 53 41.47 -30.08 -4.37
CA THR A 53 41.03 -30.44 -5.74
C THR A 53 40.99 -29.25 -6.70
N GLY A 54 41.37 -28.05 -6.25
CA GLY A 54 41.28 -26.83 -7.07
C GLY A 54 42.26 -25.72 -6.67
N PRO A 55 42.36 -24.65 -7.47
CA PRO A 55 43.22 -23.49 -7.20
C PRO A 55 42.68 -22.62 -6.07
N ALA A 56 43.56 -21.88 -5.39
CA ALA A 56 43.19 -20.98 -4.30
C ALA A 56 42.30 -19.83 -4.80
N PRO A 57 41.10 -19.63 -4.24
CA PRO A 57 40.25 -18.51 -4.61
C PRO A 57 40.89 -17.18 -4.17
N SER A 58 40.85 -16.16 -5.03
CA SER A 58 41.39 -14.85 -4.70
C SER A 58 40.49 -14.10 -3.71
N ALA A 59 41.07 -13.63 -2.60
CA ALA A 59 40.36 -12.85 -1.60
C ALA A 59 39.75 -11.56 -2.17
N SER A 60 40.39 -10.96 -3.17
CA SER A 60 39.89 -9.78 -3.89
C SER A 60 38.60 -10.05 -4.68
N ARG A 61 38.43 -11.25 -5.25
CA ARG A 61 37.18 -11.66 -5.93
C ARG A 61 36.03 -11.79 -4.94
N ALA A 62 36.28 -12.34 -3.76
CA ALA A 62 35.29 -12.41 -2.67
C ALA A 62 34.85 -11.01 -2.23
N ALA A 63 35.82 -10.13 -1.95
CA ALA A 63 35.57 -8.75 -1.55
C ALA A 63 34.76 -7.98 -2.61
N GLY A 64 35.09 -8.17 -3.90
CA GLY A 64 34.36 -7.58 -5.02
C GLY A 64 32.90 -8.03 -5.08
N ILE A 65 32.62 -9.33 -4.95
CA ILE A 65 31.25 -9.88 -4.95
C ILE A 65 30.44 -9.33 -3.78
N VAL A 66 30.99 -9.36 -2.57
CA VAL A 66 30.30 -8.85 -1.37
C VAL A 66 30.02 -7.35 -1.49
N MET A 67 30.99 -6.54 -1.92
CA MET A 67 30.78 -5.12 -2.16
C MET A 67 29.73 -4.84 -3.23
N ALA A 68 29.67 -5.65 -4.29
CA ALA A 68 28.66 -5.51 -5.33
C ALA A 68 27.25 -5.83 -4.80
N ILE A 69 27.09 -6.92 -4.05
CA ILE A 69 25.83 -7.29 -3.40
C ILE A 69 25.37 -6.18 -2.46
N THR A 70 26.25 -5.70 -1.58
CA THR A 70 25.92 -4.63 -0.63
C THR A 70 25.49 -3.36 -1.34
N LYS A 71 26.21 -2.93 -2.38
CA LYS A 71 25.83 -1.74 -3.17
C LYS A 71 24.46 -1.91 -3.84
N MET A 72 24.19 -3.08 -4.41
CA MET A 72 22.91 -3.41 -5.01
C MET A 72 21.76 -3.35 -3.98
N GLN A 73 21.95 -3.96 -2.80
CA GLN A 73 20.95 -3.97 -1.73
C GLN A 73 20.68 -2.56 -1.18
N ILE A 74 21.71 -1.74 -1.03
CA ILE A 74 21.57 -0.33 -0.64
C ILE A 74 20.76 0.42 -1.71
N ALA A 75 21.09 0.27 -2.99
CA ALA A 75 20.37 0.92 -4.08
C ALA A 75 18.89 0.50 -4.11
N GLN A 76 18.59 -0.78 -3.92
CA GLN A 76 17.22 -1.29 -3.81
C GLN A 76 16.48 -0.66 -2.62
N SER A 77 17.11 -0.61 -1.45
CA SER A 77 16.52 -0.05 -0.23
C SER A 77 16.22 1.46 -0.35
N VAL A 78 17.15 2.22 -0.95
CA VAL A 78 16.95 3.65 -1.23
C VAL A 78 15.82 3.86 -2.23
N ALA A 79 15.78 3.08 -3.32
CA ALA A 79 14.70 3.16 -4.31
C ALA A 79 13.33 2.85 -3.69
N SER A 80 13.25 1.80 -2.86
CA SER A 80 12.04 1.43 -2.11
C SER A 80 11.59 2.56 -1.16
N SER A 81 12.53 3.11 -0.39
CA SER A 81 12.26 4.20 0.56
C SER A 81 11.76 5.45 -0.16
N HIS A 82 12.38 5.82 -1.28
CA HIS A 82 11.99 6.98 -2.08
C HIS A 82 10.62 6.79 -2.74
N PHE A 83 10.35 5.59 -3.25
CA PHE A 83 9.02 5.23 -3.77
C PHE A 83 7.95 5.36 -2.66
N HIS A 84 8.21 4.79 -1.49
CA HIS A 84 7.29 4.86 -0.36
C HIS A 84 7.08 6.28 0.18
N TYR A 85 8.10 7.13 0.14
CA TYR A 85 7.95 8.54 0.47
C TYR A 85 7.08 9.26 -0.56
N ARG A 86 7.40 9.11 -1.86
CA ARG A 86 6.66 9.78 -2.95
C ARG A 86 5.20 9.35 -3.04
N ARG A 87 4.90 8.06 -2.87
CA ARG A 87 3.51 7.56 -2.87
C ARG A 87 2.69 8.19 -1.75
N ARG A 88 3.28 8.35 -0.54
CA ARG A 88 2.62 8.96 0.61
C ARG A 88 2.38 10.45 0.38
N LEU A 89 3.38 11.14 -0.18
CA LEU A 89 3.26 12.56 -0.50
C LEU A 89 2.13 12.81 -1.52
N MET A 90 2.08 12.03 -2.60
CA MET A 90 1.01 12.16 -3.60
C MET A 90 -0.37 11.87 -3.01
N GLY A 91 -0.50 10.83 -2.18
CA GLY A 91 -1.76 10.53 -1.48
C GLY A 91 -2.21 11.68 -0.57
N ALA A 92 -1.29 12.22 0.24
CA ALA A 92 -1.58 13.33 1.15
C ALA A 92 -1.96 14.62 0.41
N GLN A 93 -1.29 14.91 -0.72
CA GLN A 93 -1.64 16.04 -1.59
C GLN A 93 -3.04 15.87 -2.19
N ALA A 94 -3.35 14.69 -2.74
CA ALA A 94 -4.68 14.40 -3.27
C ALA A 94 -5.76 14.57 -2.20
N ARG A 95 -5.53 14.05 -0.99
CA ARG A 95 -6.43 14.24 0.14
C ARG A 95 -6.64 15.71 0.49
N SER A 96 -5.57 16.48 0.61
CA SER A 96 -5.65 17.89 0.98
C SER A 96 -6.53 18.68 0.00
N VAL A 97 -6.31 18.49 -1.31
CA VAL A 97 -7.07 19.15 -2.37
C VAL A 97 -8.53 18.69 -2.37
N LEU A 98 -8.79 17.38 -2.26
CA LEU A 98 -10.16 16.84 -2.24
C LEU A 98 -10.95 17.31 -1.02
N CYS A 99 -10.33 17.31 0.17
CA CYS A 99 -10.96 17.84 1.39
C CYS A 99 -11.30 19.33 1.22
N ALA A 100 -10.35 20.14 0.73
CA ALA A 100 -10.56 21.57 0.54
C ALA A 100 -11.70 21.86 -0.45
N MET A 101 -11.70 21.19 -1.61
CA MET A 101 -12.77 21.35 -2.61
C MET A 101 -14.13 20.88 -2.08
N SER A 102 -14.16 19.78 -1.33
CA SER A 102 -15.41 19.25 -0.75
C SER A 102 -15.99 20.21 0.29
N LEU A 103 -15.15 20.82 1.12
CA LEU A 103 -15.56 21.80 2.11
C LEU A 103 -15.98 23.14 1.47
N GLU A 104 -15.23 23.63 0.50
CA GLU A 104 -15.62 24.83 -0.25
C GLU A 104 -16.97 24.63 -0.94
N LYS A 105 -17.16 23.46 -1.55
CA LYS A 105 -18.44 23.14 -2.19
C LYS A 105 -19.58 23.06 -1.17
N SER A 106 -19.34 22.49 0.02
CA SER A 106 -20.37 22.35 1.05
C SER A 106 -20.82 23.69 1.65
N LEU A 107 -19.92 24.67 1.70
CA LEU A 107 -20.23 26.04 2.13
C LEU A 107 -21.09 26.80 1.12
N ASN A 108 -20.89 26.55 -0.17
CA ASN A 108 -21.57 27.24 -1.28
C ASN A 108 -22.83 26.51 -1.81
N MET A 109 -23.39 25.55 -1.07
CA MET A 109 -24.58 24.80 -1.50
C MET A 109 -25.88 25.59 -1.28
N SER A 110 -26.83 25.44 -2.21
CA SER A 110 -28.19 25.94 -2.05
C SER A 110 -28.93 25.22 -0.92
N SER A 111 -29.98 25.85 -0.37
CA SER A 111 -30.80 25.24 0.70
C SER A 111 -31.39 23.87 0.29
N ARG A 112 -31.85 23.74 -0.96
CA ARG A 112 -32.34 22.47 -1.51
C ARG A 112 -31.24 21.39 -1.53
N ALA A 113 -30.05 21.72 -2.00
CA ALA A 113 -28.91 20.80 -2.01
C ALA A 113 -28.45 20.41 -0.60
N ARG A 114 -28.62 21.29 0.39
CA ARG A 114 -28.31 21.02 1.80
C ARG A 114 -29.31 20.04 2.45
N MET A 115 -30.55 19.99 1.98
CA MET A 115 -31.51 18.95 2.40
C MET A 115 -31.12 17.57 1.85
N GLU A 116 -30.62 17.52 0.62
CA GLU A 116 -30.15 16.26 -0.01
C GLU A 116 -28.78 15.81 0.53
N TRP A 117 -27.89 16.75 0.85
CA TRP A 117 -26.54 16.51 1.36
C TRP A 117 -26.37 17.12 2.76
N PRO A 118 -26.86 16.44 3.81
CA PRO A 118 -26.69 16.90 5.18
C PRO A 118 -25.21 16.90 5.58
N ASN A 119 -24.83 17.79 6.50
CA ASN A 119 -23.44 17.95 6.94
C ASN A 119 -22.80 16.61 7.39
N GLY A 120 -23.56 15.72 8.04
CA GLY A 120 -23.07 14.41 8.48
C GLY A 120 -22.72 13.44 7.34
N LEU A 121 -23.44 13.52 6.21
CA LEU A 121 -23.10 12.73 5.01
C LEU A 121 -21.80 13.24 4.39
N ILE A 122 -21.62 14.56 4.32
CA ILE A 122 -20.42 15.19 3.76
C ILE A 122 -19.18 14.87 4.60
N THR A 123 -19.27 14.96 5.94
CA THR A 123 -18.14 14.62 6.82
C THR A 123 -17.77 13.15 6.74
N SER A 124 -18.76 12.25 6.62
CA SER A 124 -18.54 10.82 6.40
C SER A 124 -17.87 10.55 5.05
N LEU A 125 -18.34 11.20 3.98
CA LEU A 125 -17.78 11.10 2.64
C LEU A 125 -16.32 11.60 2.60
N VAL A 126 -16.04 12.75 3.19
CA VAL A 126 -14.66 13.28 3.30
C VAL A 126 -13.78 12.37 4.15
N SER A 127 -14.30 11.75 5.20
CA SER A 127 -13.52 10.88 6.08
C SER A 127 -13.23 9.51 5.46
N THR A 128 -14.17 8.98 4.68
CA THR A 128 -14.11 7.61 4.16
C THR A 128 -13.64 7.57 2.71
N ASP A 129 -14.28 8.33 1.81
CA ASP A 129 -14.02 8.23 0.38
C ASP A 129 -12.72 8.92 -0.02
N VAL A 130 -12.41 10.09 0.57
CA VAL A 130 -11.12 10.75 0.33
C VAL A 130 -9.96 9.90 0.86
N LEU A 131 -10.14 9.22 2.00
CA LEU A 131 -9.15 8.28 2.53
C LEU A 131 -8.92 7.09 1.57
N ARG A 132 -9.99 6.56 0.97
CA ARG A 132 -9.87 5.49 -0.04
C ARG A 132 -9.13 5.98 -1.30
N ILE A 133 -9.38 7.21 -1.73
CA ILE A 133 -8.67 7.80 -2.88
C ILE A 133 -7.18 8.00 -2.53
N GLU A 134 -6.87 8.54 -1.35
CA GLU A 134 -5.50 8.67 -0.84
C GLU A 134 -4.75 7.33 -0.91
N GLN A 135 -5.36 6.26 -0.40
CA GLN A 135 -4.79 4.91 -0.43
C GLN A 135 -4.63 4.39 -1.87
N SER A 136 -5.64 4.62 -2.72
CA SER A 136 -5.63 4.15 -4.11
C SER A 136 -4.52 4.81 -4.92
N CYS A 137 -4.34 6.13 -4.80
CA CYS A 137 -3.24 6.86 -5.43
C CYS A 137 -1.87 6.26 -5.09
N GLY A 138 -1.70 5.74 -3.88
CA GLY A 138 -0.47 5.06 -3.45
C GLY A 138 -0.23 3.69 -4.10
N THR A 139 -1.27 3.02 -4.61
CA THR A 139 -1.22 1.65 -5.14
C THR A 139 -1.18 1.55 -6.67
N LEU A 140 -1.51 2.62 -7.40
CA LEU A 140 -1.56 2.61 -8.86
C LEU A 140 -0.25 2.15 -9.51
N HIS A 141 0.89 2.60 -8.97
CA HIS A 141 2.20 2.20 -9.48
C HIS A 141 2.52 0.73 -9.25
N LEU A 142 1.95 0.14 -8.19
CA LEU A 142 2.19 -1.26 -7.83
C LEU A 142 1.53 -2.21 -8.84
N VAL A 143 0.36 -1.85 -9.39
CA VAL A 143 -0.41 -2.73 -10.29
C VAL A 143 0.38 -3.08 -11.55
N TRP A 144 0.88 -2.09 -12.28
CA TRP A 144 1.60 -2.34 -13.52
C TRP A 144 3.05 -2.77 -13.27
N ALA A 145 3.71 -2.24 -12.23
CA ALA A 145 5.08 -2.64 -11.91
C ALA A 145 5.16 -4.09 -11.43
N SER A 146 4.19 -4.55 -10.62
CA SER A 146 4.13 -5.95 -10.18
C SER A 146 3.91 -6.92 -11.34
N ALA A 147 3.08 -6.56 -12.32
CA ALA A 147 2.90 -7.37 -13.52
C ALA A 147 4.22 -7.56 -14.29
N ILE A 148 4.97 -6.48 -14.49
CA ILE A 148 6.29 -6.52 -15.14
C ILE A 148 7.28 -7.35 -14.30
N ALA A 149 7.29 -7.17 -12.98
CA ALA A 149 8.17 -7.91 -12.08
C ALA A 149 7.88 -9.42 -12.08
N ILE A 150 6.59 -9.81 -12.12
CA ILE A 150 6.16 -11.22 -12.22
C ILE A 150 6.65 -11.82 -13.54
N LEU A 151 6.43 -11.13 -14.66
CA LEU A 151 6.89 -11.60 -15.98
C LEU A 151 8.41 -11.77 -16.01
N LEU A 152 9.16 -10.79 -15.51
CA LEU A 152 10.61 -10.85 -15.41
C LEU A 152 11.07 -12.03 -14.55
N THR A 153 10.48 -12.20 -13.36
CA THR A 153 10.85 -13.25 -12.41
C THR A 153 10.54 -14.64 -12.97
N VAL A 154 9.38 -14.83 -13.59
CA VAL A 154 9.00 -16.10 -14.23
C VAL A 154 9.93 -16.42 -15.40
N THR A 155 10.26 -15.43 -16.24
CA THR A 155 11.19 -15.61 -17.36
C THR A 155 12.58 -16.01 -16.85
N LEU A 156 13.09 -15.30 -15.85
CA LEU A 156 14.36 -15.63 -15.20
C LEU A 156 14.33 -17.04 -14.60
N LEU A 157 13.23 -17.44 -13.97
CA LEU A 157 13.11 -18.77 -13.38
C LEU A 157 13.14 -19.88 -14.45
N LEU A 158 12.42 -19.70 -15.56
CA LEU A 158 12.37 -20.64 -16.68
C LEU A 158 13.72 -20.80 -17.38
N VAL A 159 14.45 -19.70 -17.60
CA VAL A 159 15.80 -19.75 -18.21
C VAL A 159 16.78 -20.53 -17.33
N ASN A 160 16.59 -20.51 -16.01
CA ASN A 160 17.58 -21.06 -15.08
C ASN A 160 17.28 -22.47 -14.57
N LEU A 161 16.00 -22.82 -14.39
CA LEU A 161 15.57 -24.15 -13.92
C LEU A 161 14.92 -24.98 -15.03
N GLY A 162 14.66 -24.39 -16.20
CA GLY A 162 13.91 -25.05 -17.28
C GLY A 162 12.44 -25.27 -16.93
N TYR A 163 11.83 -26.29 -17.54
CA TYR A 163 10.41 -26.58 -17.40
C TYR A 163 9.99 -27.03 -15.99
N GLY A 164 10.91 -27.53 -15.16
CA GLY A 164 10.61 -27.94 -13.78
C GLY A 164 10.11 -26.79 -12.89
N ALA A 165 10.45 -25.54 -13.22
CA ALA A 165 9.98 -24.36 -12.51
C ALA A 165 8.46 -24.14 -12.63
N LEU A 166 7.81 -24.64 -13.69
CA LEU A 166 6.38 -24.42 -13.94
C LEU A 166 5.49 -25.01 -12.85
N ALA A 167 5.89 -26.13 -12.25
CA ALA A 167 5.16 -26.74 -11.13
C ALA A 167 5.09 -25.79 -9.92
N GLY A 168 6.21 -25.12 -9.59
CA GLY A 168 6.25 -24.12 -8.53
C GLY A 168 5.42 -22.88 -8.84
N VAL A 169 5.50 -22.38 -10.09
CA VAL A 169 4.67 -21.26 -10.53
C VAL A 169 3.18 -21.59 -10.45
N ALA A 170 2.77 -22.81 -10.83
CA ALA A 170 1.39 -23.25 -10.72
C ALA A 170 0.87 -23.21 -9.27
N VAL A 171 1.67 -23.69 -8.31
CA VAL A 171 1.34 -23.63 -6.87
C VAL A 171 1.19 -22.18 -6.39
N LEU A 172 2.09 -21.27 -6.80
CA LEU A 172 2.01 -19.86 -6.44
C LEU A 172 0.74 -19.18 -7.02
N VAL A 173 0.38 -19.49 -8.27
CA VAL A 173 -0.84 -18.97 -8.90
C VAL A 173 -2.08 -19.49 -8.16
N LEU A 174 -2.13 -20.78 -7.82
CA LEU A 174 -3.23 -21.35 -7.03
C LEU A 174 -3.32 -20.71 -5.64
N GLY A 175 -2.19 -20.49 -4.97
CA GLY A 175 -2.14 -19.78 -3.69
C GLY A 175 -2.66 -18.34 -3.79
N GLN A 176 -2.33 -17.63 -4.87
CA GLN A 176 -2.84 -16.28 -5.10
C GLN A 176 -4.36 -16.27 -5.36
N VAL A 177 -4.86 -17.22 -6.15
CA VAL A 177 -6.31 -17.39 -6.36
C VAL A 177 -7.01 -17.69 -5.02
N ALA A 178 -6.48 -18.60 -4.20
CA ALA A 178 -7.04 -18.88 -2.88
C ALA A 178 -7.08 -17.62 -2.00
N SER A 179 -5.98 -16.86 -1.98
CA SER A 179 -5.86 -15.61 -1.19
C SER A 179 -6.89 -14.56 -1.62
N THR A 180 -7.07 -14.35 -2.93
CA THR A 180 -8.09 -13.42 -3.44
C THR A 180 -9.52 -13.84 -3.07
N ARG A 181 -9.81 -15.15 -3.05
CA ARG A 181 -11.11 -15.67 -2.60
C ARG A 181 -11.33 -15.42 -1.11
N VAL A 182 -10.33 -15.67 -0.27
CA VAL A 182 -10.40 -15.40 1.17
C VAL A 182 -10.65 -13.91 1.42
N VAL A 183 -9.92 -13.01 0.77
CA VAL A 183 -10.14 -11.56 0.88
C VAL A 183 -11.55 -11.18 0.44
N GLY A 184 -12.04 -11.73 -0.68
CA GLY A 184 -13.41 -11.49 -1.15
C GLY A 184 -14.48 -11.97 -0.16
N LEU A 185 -14.29 -13.13 0.46
CA LEU A 185 -15.19 -13.64 1.50
C LEU A 185 -15.17 -12.76 2.75
N THR A 186 -13.99 -12.33 3.19
CA THR A 186 -13.83 -11.40 4.31
C THR A 186 -14.54 -10.08 4.03
N ALA A 187 -14.32 -9.49 2.85
CA ALA A 187 -15.00 -8.25 2.44
C ALA A 187 -16.53 -8.39 2.44
N ARG A 188 -17.06 -9.50 1.90
CA ARG A 188 -18.50 -9.80 1.93
C ARG A 188 -19.05 -9.94 3.35
N ARG A 189 -18.29 -10.57 4.25
CA ARG A 189 -18.68 -10.73 5.67
C ARG A 189 -18.65 -9.37 6.38
N SER A 190 -17.60 -8.58 6.19
CA SER A 190 -17.49 -7.22 6.73
C SER A 190 -18.66 -6.36 6.26
N ALA A 191 -19.01 -6.39 4.97
CA ALA A 191 -20.15 -5.64 4.43
C ALA A 191 -21.50 -6.03 5.06
N LYS A 192 -21.67 -7.29 5.51
CA LYS A 192 -22.85 -7.72 6.26
C LYS A 192 -22.80 -7.31 7.73
N MET A 193 -21.61 -7.31 8.34
CA MET A 193 -21.41 -6.99 9.76
C MET A 193 -21.46 -5.48 10.05
N THR A 194 -21.01 -4.62 9.13
CA THR A 194 -21.03 -3.16 9.29
C THR A 194 -22.42 -2.63 9.63
N PRO A 195 -23.51 -2.90 8.87
CA PRO A 195 -24.83 -2.34 9.18
C PRO A 195 -25.40 -2.87 10.51
N LEU A 196 -25.14 -4.14 10.85
CA LEU A 196 -25.53 -4.72 12.14
C LEU A 196 -24.83 -4.01 13.30
N THR A 197 -23.55 -3.70 13.12
CA THR A 197 -22.76 -2.96 14.11
C THR A 197 -23.27 -1.53 14.24
N ASP A 198 -23.54 -0.86 13.12
CA ASP A 198 -24.06 0.51 13.09
C ASP A 198 -25.43 0.60 13.77
N HIS A 199 -26.34 -0.34 13.51
CA HIS A 199 -27.64 -0.42 14.17
C HIS A 199 -27.48 -0.60 15.70
N ARG A 200 -26.60 -1.49 16.14
CA ARG A 200 -26.33 -1.70 17.57
C ARG A 200 -25.82 -0.41 18.22
N THR A 201 -24.87 0.28 17.58
CA THR A 201 -24.33 1.55 18.11
C THR A 201 -25.37 2.65 18.15
N GLY A 202 -26.29 2.69 17.17
CA GLY A 202 -27.42 3.61 17.17
C GLY A 202 -28.34 3.41 18.37
N LEU A 203 -28.78 2.16 18.61
CA LEU A 203 -29.63 1.82 19.76
C LEU A 203 -28.97 2.18 21.09
N THR A 204 -27.68 1.87 21.25
CA THR A 204 -26.96 2.23 22.47
C THR A 204 -26.88 3.73 22.69
N SER A 205 -26.75 4.52 21.61
CA SER A 205 -26.77 5.98 21.71
C SER A 205 -28.14 6.53 22.09
N GLU A 206 -29.21 5.94 21.56
CA GLU A 206 -30.60 6.33 21.87
C GLU A 206 -30.94 6.04 23.33
N ILE A 207 -30.57 4.85 23.83
CA ILE A 207 -30.76 4.47 25.24
C ILE A 207 -29.99 5.43 26.17
N LEU A 208 -28.74 5.74 25.86
CA LEU A 208 -27.94 6.68 26.66
C LEU A 208 -28.53 8.10 26.67
N SER A 209 -29.16 8.53 25.57
CA SER A 209 -29.88 9.80 25.52
C SER A 209 -31.16 9.76 26.35
N GLY A 210 -31.90 8.64 26.32
CA GLY A 210 -33.12 8.43 27.10
C GLY A 210 -32.89 8.41 28.61
N ILE A 211 -31.77 7.82 29.08
CA ILE A 211 -31.43 7.78 30.52
C ILE A 211 -31.28 9.19 31.10
N ARG A 212 -30.74 10.15 30.33
CA ARG A 212 -30.62 11.55 30.78
C ARG A 212 -31.99 12.20 30.96
N PHE A 213 -32.93 11.89 30.07
CA PHE A 213 -34.30 12.39 30.14
C PHE A 213 -35.01 11.85 31.39
N ASP A 214 -34.98 10.53 31.61
CA ASP A 214 -35.60 9.91 32.80
C ASP A 214 -34.99 10.42 34.10
N LYS A 215 -33.66 10.61 34.15
CA LYS A 215 -32.99 11.08 35.35
C LYS A 215 -33.36 12.55 35.67
N CYS A 216 -33.44 13.43 34.67
CA CYS A 216 -33.92 14.79 34.88
C CYS A 216 -35.40 14.86 35.25
N PHE A 217 -36.27 14.05 34.63
CA PHE A 217 -37.71 14.14 34.88
C PHE A 217 -38.15 13.52 36.20
N ILE A 218 -37.48 12.45 36.66
CA ILE A 218 -37.94 11.66 37.81
C ILE A 218 -37.05 11.89 39.04
N TRP A 219 -35.74 12.08 38.88
CA TRP A 219 -34.79 12.02 40.00
C TRP A 219 -34.18 13.37 40.37
N GLU A 220 -34.01 14.28 39.41
CA GLU A 220 -33.35 15.57 39.60
C GLU A 220 -34.09 16.73 38.88
N PRO A 221 -35.40 16.94 39.13
CA PRO A 221 -36.21 17.94 38.40
C PRO A 221 -35.74 19.39 38.65
N ASP A 222 -35.21 19.68 39.85
CA ASP A 222 -34.78 21.02 40.24
C ASP A 222 -33.50 21.49 39.51
N ILE A 223 -32.71 20.57 38.93
CA ILE A 223 -31.44 20.88 38.23
C ILE A 223 -31.68 21.16 36.73
N CYS A 224 -32.80 20.69 36.18
CA CYS A 224 -33.04 20.66 34.73
C CYS A 224 -34.04 21.72 34.23
N CYS A 225 -34.69 22.45 35.15
CA CYS A 225 -35.79 23.39 34.85
C CYS A 225 -35.45 24.89 34.99
N ASP A 226 -34.19 25.25 35.28
CA ASP A 226 -33.67 26.63 35.14
C ASP A 226 -32.95 26.83 33.79
#